data_AF-A0A3D8MYI0-F1
#
_entry.id   AF-A0A3D8MYI0-F1
#
_cell.length_a   1.000
_cell.length_b   1.000
_cell.length_c   1.000
_cell.angle_alpha   90.00
_cell.angle_beta   90.00
_cell.angle_gamma   90.00
#
_symmetry.space_group_name_H-M   'P 1'
#
loop_
_entity.id
_entity.type
_entity.pdbx_description
1 polymer ?
#
loop_
_entity_poly.entity_id
_entity_poly.type
_entity_poly.pdbx_seq_one_letter_code
_entity_poly.pdbx_strand_id
1 'polypeptide(L)'
;MSEKELAEIDAAASSMEGGGIFSKNAIIVMVVLALLGAFFGFFAAQGQNSRQIEVARIEDAKALQESIDPALATFSEMAETIAGLSPSKVDFEAADSLASRQFVVSGEVLSSNRLLLGRDVIHPLTAYMAESAVLGELLAEHKRLTTVVDKAEIERLLSENEVLEEDLIAVVFDYRHLFTQGGNDAYRPRPGRLVTLKNLERDGEGMLEASMLNSERTQKVEMQSLVPLERGEILKTAGDNALQRYERRVNEIKERAEKLKQRVNPLSESLGALASASEPPLLSL
;
A
#
# COMPACT_ATOMS: atom_id res chain seq x y z
N MET A 1 21.89 33.63 41.77
CA MET A 1 22.78 34.80 41.70
C MET A 1 23.81 34.62 42.81
N SER A 2 25.08 34.40 42.45
CA SER A 2 26.14 34.10 43.43
C SER A 2 26.73 35.40 44.01
N GLU A 3 27.29 35.35 45.23
CA GLU A 3 27.97 36.50 45.86
C GLU A 3 29.08 37.09 44.97
N LYS A 4 29.63 36.28 44.07
CA LYS A 4 30.65 36.68 43.10
C LYS A 4 30.10 37.60 41.99
N GLU A 5 28.86 37.35 41.55
CA GLU A 5 28.19 38.17 40.54
C GLU A 5 27.75 39.53 41.13
N LEU A 6 27.34 39.55 42.40
CA LEU A 6 27.04 40.78 43.12
C LEU A 6 28.30 41.63 43.35
N ALA A 7 29.43 41.01 43.68
CA ALA A 7 30.70 41.70 43.86
C ALA A 7 31.26 42.29 42.55
N GLU A 8 31.08 41.62 41.42
CA GLU A 8 31.47 42.14 40.10
C GLU A 8 30.58 43.32 39.67
N ILE A 9 29.28 43.29 39.98
CA ILE A 9 28.36 44.42 39.75
C ILE A 9 28.73 45.62 40.65
N ASP A 10 29.07 45.38 41.91
CA ASP A 10 29.48 46.45 42.83
C ASP A 10 30.85 47.05 42.45
N ALA A 11 31.79 46.23 41.94
CA ALA A 11 33.07 46.68 41.42
C ALA A 11 32.91 47.51 40.13
N ALA A 12 32.02 47.09 39.23
CA ALA A 12 31.68 47.87 38.04
C ALA A 12 31.01 49.21 38.41
N ALA A 13 30.10 49.20 39.39
CA ALA A 13 29.41 50.40 39.86
C ALA A 13 30.33 51.39 40.60
N SER A 14 31.30 50.90 41.39
CA SER A 14 32.27 51.75 42.10
C SER A 14 33.37 52.31 41.18
N SER A 15 33.64 51.66 40.04
CA SER A 15 34.54 52.22 39.01
C SER A 15 33.97 53.43 38.25
N MET A 16 32.66 53.70 38.39
CA MET A 16 31.96 54.81 37.72
C MET A 16 31.69 56.03 38.62
N GLU A 17 32.11 56.00 39.90
CA GLU A 17 31.94 57.14 40.84
C GLU A 17 32.79 58.37 40.48
N GLY A 18 33.69 58.27 39.51
CA GLY A 18 34.58 59.33 39.05
C GLY A 18 34.07 60.24 37.91
N GLY A 19 32.75 60.36 37.70
CA GLY A 19 32.20 61.35 36.74
C GLY A 19 31.01 60.92 35.87
N GLY A 20 30.18 59.95 36.29
CA GLY A 20 28.99 59.52 35.56
C GLY A 20 27.74 60.36 35.80
N ILE A 21 26.96 60.63 34.74
CA ILE A 21 25.77 61.50 34.71
C ILE A 21 24.55 60.89 35.45
N PHE A 22 24.67 59.68 36.01
CA PHE A 22 23.57 58.93 36.64
C PHE A 22 23.96 58.40 38.02
N SER A 23 23.03 58.47 38.99
CA SER A 23 23.24 57.95 40.35
C SER A 23 23.36 56.42 40.36
N LYS A 24 24.12 55.86 41.32
CA LYS A 24 24.30 54.40 41.50
C LYS A 24 22.98 53.63 41.48
N ASN A 25 21.93 54.17 42.09
CA ASN A 25 20.59 53.58 42.09
C ASN A 25 19.95 53.57 40.70
N ALA A 26 20.17 54.59 39.87
CA ALA A 26 19.66 54.63 38.49
C ALA A 26 20.35 53.59 37.59
N ILE A 27 21.64 53.35 37.81
CA ILE A 27 22.40 52.31 37.08
C ILE A 27 21.90 50.92 37.47
N ILE A 28 21.72 50.65 38.78
CA ILE A 28 21.18 49.37 39.27
C ILE A 28 19.77 49.12 38.71
N VAL A 29 18.90 50.12 38.73
CA VAL A 29 17.54 50.01 38.16
C VAL A 29 17.59 49.78 36.64
N MET A 30 18.48 50.44 35.90
CA MET A 30 18.65 50.20 34.47
C MET A 30 19.17 48.79 34.16
N VAL A 31 20.10 48.26 34.95
CA VAL A 31 20.61 46.88 34.78
C VAL A 31 19.51 45.87 35.09
N VAL A 32 18.70 46.07 36.14
CA VAL A 32 17.57 45.21 36.48
C VAL A 32 16.50 45.26 35.38
N LEU A 33 16.17 46.44 34.84
CA LEU A 33 15.23 46.58 33.73
C LEU A 33 15.76 45.97 32.42
N ALA A 34 17.06 46.08 32.15
CA ALA A 34 17.69 45.47 30.99
C ALA A 34 17.69 43.94 31.11
N LEU A 35 17.94 43.39 32.30
CA LEU A 35 17.87 41.94 32.57
C LEU A 35 16.43 41.42 32.48
N LEU A 36 15.46 42.15 33.03
CA LEU A 36 14.04 41.82 32.86
C LEU A 36 13.63 41.90 31.40
N GLY A 37 14.01 42.95 30.67
CA GLY A 37 13.74 43.12 29.24
C GLY A 37 14.38 42.03 28.39
N ALA A 38 15.61 41.62 28.70
CA ALA A 38 16.30 40.52 28.03
C ALA A 38 15.65 39.16 28.35
N PHE A 39 15.22 38.94 29.60
CA PHE A 39 14.49 37.74 30.01
C PHE A 39 13.15 37.65 29.27
N PHE A 40 12.30 38.68 29.36
CA PHE A 40 11.03 38.72 28.62
C PHE A 40 11.23 38.67 27.09
N GLY A 41 12.26 39.32 26.56
CA GLY A 41 12.60 39.27 25.13
C GLY A 41 13.03 37.87 24.66
N PHE A 42 13.78 37.14 25.47
CA PHE A 42 14.18 35.75 25.19
C PHE A 42 12.96 34.80 25.20
N PHE A 43 12.10 34.90 26.22
CA PHE A 43 10.87 34.09 26.29
C PHE A 43 9.88 34.44 25.17
N ALA A 44 9.75 35.73 24.82
CA ALA A 44 8.90 36.16 23.71
C ALA A 44 9.43 35.67 22.35
N ALA A 45 10.74 35.73 22.12
CA ALA A 45 11.35 35.23 20.88
C ALA A 45 11.24 33.70 20.74
N GLN A 46 11.42 32.97 21.84
CA GLN A 46 11.25 31.51 21.85
C GLN A 46 9.78 31.10 21.65
N GLY A 47 8.84 31.84 22.27
CA GLY A 47 7.40 31.63 22.08
C GLY A 47 6.93 31.94 20.66
N GLN A 48 7.43 33.01 20.03
CA GLN A 48 7.11 33.34 18.63
C GLN A 48 7.63 32.31 17.64
N ASN A 49 8.85 31.78 17.83
CA ASN A 49 9.41 30.74 16.96
C ASN A 49 8.65 29.42 17.10
N SER A 50 8.31 28.99 18.34
CA SER A 50 7.47 27.80 18.54
C SER A 50 6.09 27.96 17.92
N ARG A 51 5.47 29.14 18.06
CA ARG A 51 4.18 29.45 17.45
C ARG A 51 4.23 29.39 15.92
N GLN A 52 5.26 29.94 15.30
CA GLN A 52 5.43 29.87 13.84
C GLN A 52 5.60 28.42 13.35
N ILE A 53 6.35 27.59 14.07
CA ILE A 53 6.51 26.17 13.75
C ILE A 53 5.19 25.42 13.86
N GLU A 54 4.41 25.68 14.91
CA GLU A 54 3.13 24.99 15.14
C GLU A 54 2.05 25.44 14.15
N VAL A 55 1.99 26.73 13.79
CA VAL A 55 1.12 27.23 12.71
C VAL A 55 1.50 26.60 11.37
N ALA A 56 2.80 26.58 11.02
CA ALA A 56 3.27 25.93 9.79
C ALA A 56 2.92 24.43 9.77
N ARG A 57 3.03 23.74 10.91
CA ARG A 57 2.65 22.34 11.05
C ARG A 57 1.15 22.10 10.83
N ILE A 58 0.29 22.99 11.33
CA ILE A 58 -1.17 22.92 11.10
C ILE A 58 -1.51 23.18 9.63
N GLU A 59 -0.87 24.18 9.02
CA GLU A 59 -1.06 24.51 7.59
C GLU A 59 -0.62 23.36 6.68
N ASP A 60 0.56 22.78 6.95
CA ASP A 60 1.05 21.59 6.25
C ASP A 60 0.11 20.40 6.41
N ALA A 61 -0.46 20.20 7.61
CA ALA A 61 -1.41 19.11 7.87
C ALA A 61 -2.70 19.29 7.07
N LYS A 62 -3.23 20.51 6.96
CA LYS A 62 -4.40 20.84 6.13
C LYS A 62 -4.12 20.61 4.65
N ALA A 63 -3.01 21.14 4.15
CA ALA A 63 -2.62 20.95 2.74
C ALA A 63 -2.37 19.47 2.40
N LEU A 64 -1.81 18.70 3.35
CA LEU A 64 -1.65 17.26 3.22
C LEU A 64 -3.01 16.56 3.17
N GLN A 65 -3.93 16.92 4.07
CA GLN A 65 -5.28 16.36 4.12
C GLN A 65 -6.04 16.60 2.81
N GLU A 66 -6.06 17.84 2.32
CA GLU A 66 -6.70 18.20 1.05
C GLU A 66 -6.11 17.42 -0.14
N SER A 67 -4.80 17.11 -0.11
CA SER A 67 -4.15 16.34 -1.16
C SER A 67 -4.47 14.84 -1.15
N ILE A 68 -4.81 14.27 0.01
CA ILE A 68 -5.00 12.82 0.18
C ILE A 68 -6.49 12.44 0.26
N ASP A 69 -7.35 13.32 0.77
CA ASP A 69 -8.78 13.06 0.92
C ASP A 69 -9.48 12.53 -0.35
N PRO A 70 -9.18 13.03 -1.57
CA PRO A 70 -9.75 12.47 -2.80
C PRO A 70 -9.37 10.99 -3.03
N ALA A 71 -8.12 10.63 -2.71
CA ALA A 71 -7.64 9.25 -2.84
C ALA A 71 -8.28 8.34 -1.78
N LEU A 72 -8.44 8.82 -0.54
CA LEU A 72 -9.14 8.08 0.52
C LEU A 72 -10.61 7.85 0.18
N ALA A 73 -11.30 8.88 -0.33
CA ALA A 73 -12.69 8.78 -0.76
C ALA A 73 -12.85 7.78 -1.91
N THR A 74 -11.98 7.88 -2.92
CA THR A 74 -11.95 6.92 -4.05
C THR A 74 -11.73 5.50 -3.55
N PHE A 75 -10.79 5.29 -2.62
CA PHE A 75 -10.55 3.97 -2.04
C PHE A 75 -11.76 3.45 -1.25
N SER A 76 -12.44 4.28 -0.47
CA SER A 76 -13.64 3.89 0.27
C SER A 76 -14.76 3.36 -0.64
N GLU A 77 -15.01 4.03 -1.77
CA GLU A 77 -15.97 3.55 -2.78
C GLU A 77 -15.50 2.23 -3.44
N MET A 78 -14.21 2.14 -3.74
CA MET A 78 -13.62 0.94 -4.33
C MET A 78 -13.65 -0.25 -3.39
N ALA A 79 -13.46 -0.05 -2.09
CA ALA A 79 -13.41 -1.11 -1.11
C ALA A 79 -14.72 -1.91 -1.09
N GLU A 80 -15.86 -1.26 -1.27
CA GLU A 80 -17.16 -1.93 -1.39
C GLU A 80 -17.25 -2.77 -2.66
N THR A 81 -16.79 -2.23 -3.79
CA THR A 81 -16.75 -2.94 -5.07
C THR A 81 -15.81 -4.15 -5.00
N ILE A 82 -14.63 -3.99 -4.40
CA ILE A 82 -13.64 -5.05 -4.19
C ILE A 82 -14.21 -6.15 -3.27
N ALA A 83 -14.89 -5.76 -2.18
CA ALA A 83 -15.54 -6.72 -1.28
C ALA A 83 -16.63 -7.54 -2.00
N GLY A 84 -17.33 -6.91 -2.96
CA GLY A 84 -18.36 -7.52 -3.79
C GLY A 84 -17.86 -8.47 -4.88
N LEU A 85 -16.56 -8.44 -5.24
CA LEU A 85 -16.00 -9.33 -6.26
C LEU A 85 -16.26 -10.80 -5.91
N SER A 86 -16.78 -11.58 -6.85
CA SER A 86 -16.96 -13.01 -6.63
C SER A 86 -15.68 -13.75 -7.00
N PRO A 87 -15.10 -14.59 -6.12
CA PRO A 87 -13.98 -15.44 -6.48
C PRO A 87 -14.37 -16.53 -7.51
N SER A 88 -15.66 -16.88 -7.57
CA SER A 88 -16.19 -17.96 -8.42
C SER A 88 -16.94 -17.49 -9.67
N LYS A 89 -17.15 -16.17 -9.83
CA LYS A 89 -17.75 -15.58 -11.02
C LYS A 89 -16.88 -14.46 -11.54
N VAL A 90 -16.43 -14.56 -12.78
CA VAL A 90 -15.57 -13.56 -13.41
C VAL A 90 -16.39 -12.34 -13.79
N ASP A 91 -15.94 -11.17 -13.34
CA ASP A 91 -16.51 -9.88 -13.69
C ASP A 91 -15.48 -9.03 -14.45
N PHE A 92 -15.60 -9.02 -15.78
CA PHE A 92 -14.68 -8.30 -16.65
C PHE A 92 -14.82 -6.78 -16.53
N GLU A 93 -16.02 -6.28 -16.25
CA GLU A 93 -16.30 -4.84 -16.13
C GLU A 93 -15.76 -4.29 -14.80
N ALA A 94 -15.94 -5.04 -13.71
CA ALA A 94 -15.34 -4.70 -12.43
C ALA A 94 -13.80 -4.72 -12.52
N ALA A 95 -13.21 -5.71 -13.21
CA ALA A 95 -11.76 -5.78 -13.40
C ALA A 95 -11.21 -4.55 -14.16
N ASP A 96 -11.91 -4.07 -15.19
CA ASP A 96 -11.49 -2.89 -15.95
C ASP A 96 -11.66 -1.59 -15.16
N SER A 97 -12.83 -1.42 -14.53
CA SER A 97 -13.18 -0.20 -13.79
C SER A 97 -12.31 0.01 -12.54
N LEU A 98 -12.03 -1.05 -11.78
CA LEU A 98 -11.21 -0.95 -10.56
C LEU A 98 -9.78 -0.49 -10.84
N ALA A 99 -9.18 -0.96 -11.94
CA ALA A 99 -7.81 -0.57 -12.31
C ALA A 99 -7.70 0.87 -12.83
N SER A 100 -8.81 1.49 -13.23
CA SER A 100 -8.83 2.85 -13.78
C SER A 100 -8.91 3.96 -12.71
N ARG A 101 -9.21 3.60 -11.47
CA ARG A 101 -9.46 4.55 -10.38
C ARG A 101 -8.15 5.02 -9.72
N GLN A 102 -8.08 6.31 -9.39
CA GLN A 102 -6.91 6.93 -8.77
C GLN A 102 -7.07 7.00 -7.24
N PHE A 103 -6.48 6.06 -6.53
CA PHE A 103 -6.50 6.01 -5.06
C PHE A 103 -5.10 5.84 -4.44
N VAL A 104 -4.07 5.68 -5.27
CA VAL A 104 -2.68 5.53 -4.82
C VAL A 104 -2.12 6.89 -4.45
N VAL A 105 -1.59 7.02 -3.23
CA VAL A 105 -0.93 8.25 -2.77
C VAL A 105 0.55 8.18 -3.11
N SER A 106 1.03 9.10 -3.96
CA SER A 106 2.42 9.12 -4.43
C SER A 106 3.37 9.78 -3.42
N GLY A 107 4.68 9.52 -3.58
CA GLY A 107 5.74 10.13 -2.79
C GLY A 107 5.86 11.65 -2.91
N GLU A 108 5.26 12.25 -3.94
CA GLU A 108 5.29 13.70 -4.16
C GLU A 108 4.61 14.45 -3.02
N VAL A 109 3.62 13.81 -2.39
CA VAL A 109 2.93 14.28 -1.19
C VAL A 109 3.88 14.43 0.01
N LEU A 110 5.09 13.90 -0.01
CA LEU A 110 6.10 14.12 1.04
C LEU A 110 7.22 15.09 0.64
N SER A 111 7.26 15.53 -0.61
CA SER A 111 8.38 16.29 -1.18
C SER A 111 8.44 17.76 -0.75
N SER A 112 7.29 18.35 -0.38
CA SER A 112 7.19 19.72 0.15
C SER A 112 7.31 19.71 1.68
N ASN A 113 8.34 20.32 2.27
CA ASN A 113 8.59 20.70 3.69
C ASN A 113 7.83 20.04 4.88
N ARG A 114 7.28 18.85 4.72
CA ARG A 114 6.38 18.15 5.67
C ARG A 114 7.12 17.45 6.83
N LEU A 115 8.40 17.79 7.04
CA LEU A 115 9.22 17.31 8.16
C LEU A 115 8.63 17.69 9.53
N LEU A 116 7.80 18.74 9.58
CA LEU A 116 7.21 19.24 10.81
C LEU A 116 5.98 18.45 11.29
N LEU A 117 5.40 17.57 10.47
CA LEU A 117 4.17 16.83 10.83
C LEU A 117 4.39 15.81 11.96
N GLY A 118 5.62 15.35 12.15
CA GLY A 118 5.99 14.41 13.19
C GLY A 118 5.68 12.94 12.84
N ARG A 119 6.22 12.04 13.67
CA ARG A 119 6.16 10.58 13.44
C ARG A 119 4.73 10.04 13.35
N ASP A 120 3.82 10.59 14.14
CA ASP A 120 2.45 10.08 14.29
C ASP A 120 1.60 10.29 13.03
N VAL A 121 1.99 11.22 12.15
CA VAL A 121 1.34 11.42 10.84
C VAL A 121 2.12 10.73 9.72
N ILE A 122 3.46 10.85 9.73
CA ILE A 122 4.32 10.29 8.67
C ILE A 122 4.28 8.76 8.65
N HIS A 123 4.23 8.09 9.81
CA HIS A 123 4.22 6.63 9.85
C HIS A 123 2.91 6.03 9.29
N PRO A 124 1.71 6.45 9.71
CA PRO A 124 0.46 6.01 9.06
C PRO A 124 0.39 6.37 7.58
N LEU A 125 0.88 7.56 7.19
CA LEU A 125 0.90 8.00 5.80
C LEU A 125 1.77 7.10 4.92
N THR A 126 3.02 6.87 5.32
CA THR A 126 3.94 5.98 4.57
C THR A 126 3.42 4.55 4.49
N ALA A 127 2.79 4.04 5.56
CA ALA A 127 2.14 2.73 5.55
C ALA A 127 0.97 2.69 4.56
N TYR A 128 0.12 3.73 4.54
CA TYR A 128 -0.97 3.84 3.56
C TYR A 128 -0.44 3.90 2.13
N MET A 129 0.57 4.72 1.87
CA MET A 129 1.19 4.85 0.55
C MET A 129 1.71 3.51 0.04
N ALA A 130 2.46 2.77 0.88
CA ALA A 130 3.00 1.48 0.50
C ALA A 130 1.90 0.46 0.17
N GLU A 131 0.88 0.31 1.04
CA GLU A 131 -0.21 -0.64 0.82
C GLU A 131 -1.11 -0.23 -0.36
N SER A 132 -1.33 1.08 -0.56
CA SER A 132 -2.09 1.59 -1.71
C SER A 132 -1.38 1.31 -3.04
N ALA A 133 -0.05 1.47 -3.10
CA ALA A 133 0.73 1.16 -4.29
C ALA A 133 0.69 -0.34 -4.64
N VAL A 134 0.83 -1.21 -3.63
CA VAL A 134 0.72 -2.68 -3.81
C VAL A 134 -0.66 -3.06 -4.31
N LEU A 135 -1.73 -2.51 -3.71
CA LEU A 135 -3.09 -2.78 -4.17
C LEU A 135 -3.33 -2.26 -5.60
N GLY A 136 -2.79 -1.09 -5.94
CA GLY A 136 -2.88 -0.52 -7.29
C GLY A 136 -2.23 -1.42 -8.35
N GLU A 137 -1.04 -1.97 -8.05
CA GLU A 137 -0.35 -2.92 -8.93
C GLU A 137 -1.16 -4.22 -9.09
N LEU A 138 -1.71 -4.76 -7.99
CA LEU A 138 -2.56 -5.95 -8.04
C LEU A 138 -3.82 -5.75 -8.89
N LEU A 139 -4.46 -4.57 -8.81
CA LEU A 139 -5.63 -4.25 -9.62
C LEU A 139 -5.27 -4.08 -11.11
N ALA A 140 -4.14 -3.44 -11.41
CA ALA A 140 -3.64 -3.33 -12.79
C ALA A 140 -3.31 -4.70 -13.39
N GLU A 141 -2.65 -5.56 -12.63
CA GLU A 141 -2.34 -6.93 -13.05
C GLU A 141 -3.61 -7.79 -13.17
N HIS A 142 -4.57 -7.62 -12.26
CA HIS A 142 -5.87 -8.28 -12.35
C HIS A 142 -6.60 -7.90 -13.63
N LYS A 143 -6.66 -6.62 -13.99
CA LYS A 143 -7.19 -6.17 -15.28
C LYS A 143 -6.48 -6.85 -16.44
N ARG A 144 -5.14 -6.78 -16.48
CA ARG A 144 -4.33 -7.34 -17.58
C ARG A 144 -4.59 -8.84 -17.75
N LEU A 145 -4.56 -9.59 -16.67
CA LEU A 145 -4.76 -11.04 -16.72
C LEU A 145 -6.20 -11.39 -17.08
N THR A 146 -7.19 -10.79 -16.43
CA THR A 146 -8.60 -11.13 -16.63
C THR A 146 -9.11 -10.71 -18.01
N THR A 147 -8.71 -9.53 -18.51
CA THR A 147 -9.27 -8.95 -19.75
C THR A 147 -8.44 -9.18 -21.01
N VAL A 148 -7.15 -9.54 -20.88
CA VAL A 148 -6.24 -9.71 -22.02
C VAL A 148 -5.64 -11.11 -22.08
N VAL A 149 -4.99 -11.57 -21.01
CA VAL A 149 -4.19 -12.82 -21.06
C VAL A 149 -5.05 -14.07 -20.92
N ASP A 150 -5.86 -14.11 -19.86
CA ASP A 150 -6.67 -15.26 -19.49
C ASP A 150 -8.07 -15.18 -20.14
N LYS A 151 -8.44 -14.06 -20.79
CA LYS A 151 -9.80 -13.78 -21.25
C LYS A 151 -10.36 -14.91 -22.12
N ALA A 152 -9.62 -15.34 -23.14
CA ALA A 152 -10.07 -16.43 -24.02
C ALA A 152 -10.18 -17.77 -23.28
N GLU A 153 -9.30 -18.07 -22.33
CA GLU A 153 -9.38 -19.28 -21.51
C GLU A 153 -10.60 -19.23 -20.59
N ILE A 154 -10.83 -18.09 -19.93
CA ILE A 154 -11.99 -17.85 -19.07
C ILE A 154 -13.29 -17.95 -19.87
N GLU A 155 -13.38 -17.26 -21.01
CA GLU A 155 -14.57 -17.29 -21.86
C GLU A 155 -14.85 -18.71 -22.36
N ARG A 156 -13.82 -19.47 -22.75
CA ARG A 156 -13.97 -20.89 -23.14
C ARG A 156 -14.42 -21.79 -21.98
N LEU A 157 -13.94 -21.53 -20.76
CA LEU A 157 -14.36 -22.27 -19.57
C LEU A 157 -15.77 -21.89 -19.09
N LEU A 158 -16.20 -20.64 -19.31
CA LEU A 158 -17.53 -20.14 -18.96
C LEU A 158 -18.59 -20.46 -20.02
N SER A 159 -18.19 -20.56 -21.30
CA SER A 159 -19.06 -21.01 -22.39
C SER A 159 -19.22 -22.54 -22.28
N GLU A 160 -20.08 -22.98 -21.37
CA GLU A 160 -20.30 -24.39 -21.02
C GLU A 160 -20.71 -25.34 -22.19
N ASN A 161 -20.74 -24.90 -23.47
CA ASN A 161 -21.41 -25.61 -24.56
C ASN A 161 -20.73 -25.72 -25.95
N GLU A 162 -19.76 -24.89 -26.39
CA GLU A 162 -19.33 -24.94 -27.83
C GLU A 162 -17.98 -25.64 -28.12
N VAL A 163 -17.08 -25.78 -27.14
CA VAL A 163 -15.70 -26.25 -27.43
C VAL A 163 -15.53 -27.78 -27.30
N LEU A 164 -16.45 -28.47 -26.62
CA LEU A 164 -16.33 -29.89 -26.27
C LEU A 164 -16.97 -30.86 -27.29
N GLU A 165 -17.55 -30.36 -28.39
CA GLU A 165 -18.07 -31.27 -29.43
C GLU A 165 -16.95 -31.87 -30.31
N GLU A 166 -15.74 -31.29 -30.31
CA GLU A 166 -14.60 -31.79 -31.10
C GLU A 166 -13.31 -32.10 -30.30
N ASP A 167 -13.06 -31.45 -29.15
CA ASP A 167 -11.78 -31.58 -28.41
C ASP A 167 -11.93 -32.27 -27.03
N LEU A 168 -11.08 -33.27 -26.74
CA LEU A 168 -11.07 -33.99 -25.46
C LEU A 168 -10.15 -33.28 -24.44
N ILE A 169 -10.66 -32.92 -23.26
CA ILE A 169 -9.86 -32.27 -22.19
C ILE A 169 -9.25 -33.34 -21.28
N ALA A 170 -7.94 -33.21 -21.02
CA ALA A 170 -7.21 -34.14 -20.16
C ALA A 170 -6.22 -33.41 -19.25
N VAL A 171 -5.86 -34.04 -18.14
CA VAL A 171 -4.75 -33.61 -17.30
C VAL A 171 -3.52 -34.42 -17.66
N VAL A 172 -2.46 -33.72 -18.04
CA VAL A 172 -1.12 -34.30 -18.14
C VAL A 172 -0.49 -34.28 -16.75
N PHE A 173 -0.12 -35.45 -16.25
CA PHE A 173 0.66 -35.59 -15.02
C PHE A 173 2.01 -36.25 -15.32
N ASP A 174 2.98 -36.06 -14.43
CA ASP A 174 4.33 -36.62 -14.62
C ASP A 174 4.34 -38.13 -14.29
N TYR A 175 3.94 -38.94 -15.28
CA TYR A 175 3.88 -40.40 -15.14
C TYR A 175 5.25 -41.00 -14.85
N ARG A 176 6.33 -40.51 -15.48
CA ARG A 176 7.68 -41.06 -15.28
C ARG A 176 8.15 -40.85 -13.84
N HIS A 177 7.83 -39.69 -13.26
CA HIS A 177 8.18 -39.41 -11.87
C HIS A 177 7.30 -40.21 -10.88
N LEU A 178 6.01 -40.37 -11.18
CA LEU A 178 5.13 -41.25 -10.40
C LEU A 178 5.58 -42.72 -10.48
N PHE A 179 5.96 -43.20 -11.66
CA PHE A 179 6.42 -44.57 -11.87
C PHE A 179 7.72 -44.86 -11.09
N THR A 180 8.62 -43.88 -11.02
CA THR A 180 9.92 -44.04 -10.34
C THR A 180 9.86 -43.80 -8.83
N GLN A 181 8.94 -42.96 -8.33
CA GLN A 181 8.90 -42.56 -6.91
C GLN A 181 7.58 -42.85 -6.18
N GLY A 182 6.56 -43.40 -6.85
CA GLY A 182 5.22 -43.59 -6.30
C GLY A 182 5.12 -44.57 -5.13
N GLY A 183 6.17 -45.35 -4.85
CA GLY A 183 6.26 -46.23 -3.67
C GLY A 183 6.85 -45.57 -2.41
N ASN A 184 7.19 -44.28 -2.46
CA ASN A 184 7.73 -43.55 -1.32
C ASN A 184 6.60 -42.82 -0.58
N ASP A 185 6.41 -43.11 0.71
CA ASP A 185 5.38 -42.49 1.56
C ASP A 185 5.52 -40.96 1.69
N ALA A 186 6.70 -40.40 1.41
CA ALA A 186 6.95 -38.97 1.39
C ALA A 186 6.64 -38.31 0.02
N TYR A 187 6.31 -39.09 -1.01
CA TYR A 187 6.08 -38.57 -2.35
C TYR A 187 4.78 -37.77 -2.42
N ARG A 188 4.89 -36.53 -2.89
CA ARG A 188 3.73 -35.70 -3.27
C ARG A 188 3.70 -35.55 -4.79
N PRO A 189 2.63 -35.99 -5.47
CA PRO A 189 2.47 -35.77 -6.90
C PRO A 189 2.55 -34.28 -7.23
N ARG A 190 3.25 -33.94 -8.32
CA ARG A 190 3.23 -32.57 -8.84
C ARG A 190 1.86 -32.24 -9.42
N PRO A 191 1.41 -30.97 -9.36
CA PRO A 191 0.18 -30.56 -10.02
C PRO A 191 0.25 -30.88 -11.52
N GLY A 192 -0.79 -31.52 -12.04
CA GLY A 192 -0.92 -31.79 -13.46
C GLY A 192 -1.30 -30.52 -14.24
N ARG A 193 -1.12 -30.55 -15.56
CA ARG A 193 -1.48 -29.45 -16.46
C ARG A 193 -2.64 -29.86 -17.34
N LEU A 194 -3.65 -29.00 -17.43
CA LEU A 194 -4.78 -29.22 -18.33
C LEU A 194 -4.36 -28.96 -19.78
N VAL A 195 -4.76 -29.87 -20.65
CA VAL A 195 -4.51 -29.84 -22.10
C VAL A 195 -5.76 -30.24 -22.86
N THR A 196 -5.80 -29.85 -24.13
CA THR A 196 -6.83 -30.26 -25.10
C THR A 196 -6.22 -31.20 -26.13
N LEU A 197 -6.94 -32.25 -26.48
CA LEU A 197 -6.54 -33.25 -27.47
C LEU A 197 -7.54 -33.18 -28.63
N LYS A 198 -7.04 -32.81 -29.81
CA LYS A 198 -7.85 -32.79 -31.05
C LYS A 198 -8.13 -34.19 -31.57
N ASN A 199 -7.17 -35.09 -31.47
CA ASN A 199 -7.28 -36.48 -31.93
C ASN A 199 -6.49 -37.41 -31.00
N LEU A 200 -7.00 -38.63 -30.81
CA LEU A 200 -6.31 -39.71 -30.06
C LEU A 200 -5.33 -40.51 -30.94
N GLU A 201 -4.94 -39.96 -32.08
CA GLU A 201 -3.99 -40.61 -32.98
C GLU A 201 -2.56 -40.46 -32.45
N ARG A 202 -1.91 -41.61 -32.29
CA ARG A 202 -0.52 -41.67 -31.82
C ARG A 202 0.42 -41.43 -33.00
N ASP A 203 1.47 -40.67 -32.77
CA ASP A 203 2.57 -40.55 -33.72
C ASP A 203 3.40 -41.85 -33.79
N GLY A 204 4.41 -41.87 -34.67
CA GLY A 204 5.29 -43.03 -34.86
C GLY A 204 6.10 -43.45 -33.63
N GLU A 205 6.13 -42.63 -32.58
CA GLU A 205 6.78 -42.91 -31.30
C GLU A 205 5.78 -43.29 -30.20
N GLY A 206 4.48 -43.35 -30.52
CA GLY A 206 3.41 -43.68 -29.57
C GLY A 206 2.93 -42.50 -28.73
N MET A 207 3.31 -41.27 -29.09
CA MET A 207 2.99 -40.03 -28.38
C MET A 207 1.73 -39.37 -28.95
N LEU A 208 1.00 -38.64 -28.11
CA LEU A 208 -0.17 -37.84 -28.49
C LEU A 208 0.20 -36.37 -28.55
N GLU A 209 -0.38 -35.64 -29.50
CA GLU A 209 -0.23 -34.19 -29.58
C GLU A 209 -1.30 -33.50 -28.74
N ALA A 210 -0.87 -32.84 -27.67
CA ALA A 210 -1.73 -32.12 -26.75
C ALA A 210 -1.50 -30.61 -26.89
N SER A 211 -2.57 -29.85 -27.03
CA SER A 211 -2.52 -28.39 -27.07
C SER A 211 -2.70 -27.82 -25.67
N MET A 212 -1.83 -26.89 -25.29
CA MET A 212 -2.00 -26.13 -24.06
C MET A 212 -3.25 -25.25 -24.17
N LEU A 213 -4.07 -25.17 -23.13
CA LEU A 213 -5.26 -24.30 -23.13
C LEU A 213 -4.92 -22.81 -23.32
N ASN A 214 -3.73 -22.41 -22.88
CA ASN A 214 -3.30 -21.01 -22.82
C ASN A 214 -2.27 -20.61 -23.89
N SER A 215 -2.05 -21.45 -24.90
CA SER A 215 -1.16 -21.09 -26.01
C SER A 215 -1.43 -21.96 -27.23
N GLU A 216 -1.13 -21.45 -28.42
CA GLU A 216 -1.07 -22.26 -29.65
C GLU A 216 0.06 -23.31 -29.64
N ARG A 217 0.82 -23.43 -28.55
CA ARG A 217 1.86 -24.43 -28.41
C ARG A 217 1.26 -25.80 -28.16
N THR A 218 1.65 -26.73 -29.01
CA THR A 218 1.40 -28.15 -28.83
C THR A 218 2.60 -28.82 -28.14
N GLN A 219 2.34 -29.89 -27.41
CA GLN A 219 3.34 -30.72 -26.76
C GLN A 219 3.02 -32.19 -27.02
N LYS A 220 4.07 -32.97 -27.29
CA LYS A 220 3.97 -34.43 -27.35
C LYS A 220 3.95 -35.01 -25.94
N VAL A 221 2.93 -35.81 -25.64
CA VAL A 221 2.71 -36.42 -24.32
C VAL A 221 2.43 -37.91 -24.45
N GLU A 222 2.93 -38.70 -23.51
CA GLU A 222 2.65 -40.13 -23.45
C GLU A 222 1.19 -40.35 -23.06
N MET A 223 0.49 -41.31 -23.69
CA MET A 223 -0.90 -41.61 -23.36
C MET A 223 -1.11 -42.02 -21.89
N GLN A 224 -0.09 -42.65 -21.29
CA GLN A 224 -0.09 -43.07 -19.88
C GLN A 224 -0.01 -41.89 -18.91
N SER A 225 0.42 -40.72 -19.39
CA SER A 225 0.49 -39.47 -18.62
C SER A 225 -0.80 -38.67 -18.68
N LEU A 226 -1.83 -39.14 -19.38
CA LEU A 226 -3.10 -38.44 -19.58
C LEU A 226 -4.20 -39.06 -18.74
N VAL A 227 -4.86 -38.24 -17.93
CA VAL A 227 -6.15 -38.57 -17.32
C VAL A 227 -7.21 -37.77 -18.06
N PRO A 228 -8.07 -38.41 -18.89
CA PRO A 228 -9.19 -37.72 -19.49
C PRO A 228 -10.14 -37.27 -18.39
N LEU A 229 -10.63 -36.03 -18.50
CA LEU A 229 -11.54 -35.49 -17.50
C LEU A 229 -12.97 -35.49 -18.03
N GLU A 230 -13.88 -35.94 -17.18
CA GLU A 230 -15.30 -35.77 -17.42
C GLU A 230 -15.75 -34.33 -17.13
N ARG A 231 -16.87 -33.94 -17.73
CA ARG A 231 -17.42 -32.58 -17.70
C ARG A 231 -17.52 -31.98 -16.28
N GLY A 232 -17.91 -32.77 -15.29
CA GLY A 232 -18.05 -32.34 -13.89
C GLY A 232 -16.72 -32.26 -13.11
N GLU A 233 -15.64 -32.81 -13.67
CA GLU A 233 -14.31 -32.88 -13.06
C GLU A 233 -13.37 -31.78 -13.57
N ILE A 234 -13.59 -31.23 -14.76
CA ILE A 234 -12.85 -30.06 -15.28
C ILE A 234 -12.94 -28.87 -14.31
N LEU A 235 -14.13 -28.62 -13.78
CA LEU A 235 -14.36 -27.56 -12.78
C LEU A 235 -13.74 -27.89 -11.41
N LYS A 236 -13.39 -29.16 -11.15
CA LYS A 236 -12.85 -29.66 -9.87
C LYS A 236 -11.37 -30.01 -9.93
N THR A 237 -10.74 -29.94 -11.11
CA THR A 237 -9.39 -30.47 -11.28
C THR A 237 -8.33 -29.49 -10.82
N ALA A 238 -7.39 -30.02 -10.05
CA ALA A 238 -6.34 -29.32 -9.32
C ALA A 238 -5.14 -28.88 -10.19
N GLY A 239 -5.39 -28.50 -11.45
CA GLY A 239 -4.39 -27.85 -12.30
C GLY A 239 -4.63 -26.34 -12.31
N ASP A 240 -3.56 -25.53 -12.28
CA ASP A 240 -3.62 -24.05 -12.19
C ASP A 240 -4.27 -23.42 -13.43
N ASN A 241 -5.60 -23.51 -13.53
CA ASN A 241 -6.42 -23.01 -14.63
C ASN A 241 -6.77 -21.52 -14.44
N ALA A 242 -7.20 -20.84 -15.50
CA ALA A 242 -7.48 -19.41 -15.43
C ALA A 242 -8.50 -19.01 -14.35
N LEU A 243 -9.50 -19.85 -14.04
CA LEU A 243 -10.48 -19.59 -13.00
C LEU A 243 -9.88 -19.69 -11.60
N GLN A 244 -9.01 -20.66 -11.33
CA GLN A 244 -8.27 -20.78 -10.08
C GLN A 244 -7.25 -19.64 -9.91
N ARG A 245 -6.57 -19.25 -11.00
CA ARG A 245 -5.70 -18.07 -10.99
C ARG A 245 -6.50 -16.80 -10.68
N TYR A 246 -7.67 -16.64 -11.28
CA TYR A 246 -8.59 -15.54 -11.00
C TYR A 246 -9.05 -15.55 -9.54
N GLU A 247 -9.52 -16.69 -9.03
CA GLU A 247 -9.99 -16.85 -7.65
C GLU A 247 -8.90 -16.42 -6.64
N ARG A 248 -7.68 -16.93 -6.80
CA ARG A 248 -6.52 -16.57 -5.96
C ARG A 248 -6.24 -15.08 -5.99
N ARG A 249 -6.26 -14.46 -7.18
CA ARG A 249 -6.06 -13.00 -7.32
C ARG A 249 -7.17 -12.21 -6.63
N VAL A 250 -8.44 -12.59 -6.81
CA VAL A 250 -9.57 -11.91 -6.14
C VAL A 250 -9.44 -11.99 -4.63
N ASN A 251 -9.08 -13.16 -4.08
CA ASN A 251 -8.87 -13.33 -2.65
C ASN A 251 -7.71 -12.47 -2.13
N GLU A 252 -6.59 -12.41 -2.85
CA GLU A 252 -5.46 -11.55 -2.51
C GLU A 252 -5.83 -10.05 -2.54
N ILE A 253 -6.55 -9.61 -3.57
CA ILE A 253 -7.04 -8.21 -3.69
C ILE A 253 -7.94 -7.86 -2.51
N LYS A 254 -8.87 -8.75 -2.13
CA LYS A 254 -9.74 -8.55 -0.97
C LYS A 254 -8.96 -8.44 0.34
N GLU A 255 -7.99 -9.33 0.55
CA GLU A 255 -7.13 -9.28 1.75
C GLU A 255 -6.36 -7.96 1.83
N ARG A 256 -5.80 -7.51 0.71
CA ARG A 256 -5.05 -6.25 0.63
C ARG A 256 -5.94 -5.02 0.80
N ALA A 257 -7.15 -5.05 0.25
CA ALA A 257 -8.12 -3.98 0.48
C ALA A 257 -8.52 -3.88 1.95
N GLU A 258 -8.77 -4.99 2.65
CA GLU A 258 -9.07 -4.95 4.09
C GLU A 258 -7.87 -4.45 4.92
N LYS A 259 -6.64 -4.85 4.56
CA LYS A 259 -5.43 -4.29 5.18
C LYS A 259 -5.31 -2.78 4.97
N LEU A 260 -5.56 -2.29 3.77
CA LEU A 260 -5.52 -0.86 3.46
C LEU A 260 -6.62 -0.08 4.19
N LYS A 261 -7.84 -0.65 4.30
CA LYS A 261 -8.96 -0.09 5.06
C LYS A 261 -8.61 0.13 6.53
N GLN A 262 -7.88 -0.80 7.15
CA GLN A 262 -7.38 -0.65 8.52
C GLN A 262 -6.35 0.49 8.68
N ARG A 263 -5.76 1.00 7.58
CA ARG A 263 -4.84 2.14 7.59
C ARG A 263 -5.52 3.50 7.40
N VAL A 264 -6.74 3.53 6.86
CA VAL A 264 -7.49 4.77 6.62
C VAL A 264 -7.77 5.49 7.94
N ASN A 265 -8.41 4.82 8.91
CA ASN A 265 -8.82 5.48 10.16
C ASN A 265 -7.65 6.07 10.94
N PRO A 266 -6.53 5.34 11.22
CA PRO A 266 -5.40 5.91 11.94
C PRO A 266 -4.77 7.11 11.23
N LEU A 267 -4.74 7.11 9.89
CA LEU A 267 -4.24 8.23 9.10
C LEU A 267 -5.19 9.44 9.21
N SER A 268 -6.48 9.25 8.95
CA SER A 268 -7.49 10.31 9.04
C SER A 268 -7.60 10.89 10.45
N GLU A 269 -7.53 10.08 11.50
CA GLU A 269 -7.54 10.53 12.89
C GLU A 269 -6.30 11.36 13.24
N SER A 270 -5.10 10.84 12.92
CA SER A 270 -3.84 11.52 13.26
C SER A 270 -3.68 12.83 12.48
N LEU A 271 -4.06 12.82 11.20
CA LEU A 271 -4.00 13.99 10.33
C LEU A 271 -5.08 15.02 10.70
N GLY A 272 -6.32 14.56 10.94
CA GLY A 272 -7.43 15.41 11.33
C GLY A 272 -7.22 16.06 12.71
N ALA A 273 -6.66 15.34 13.68
CA ALA A 273 -6.31 15.91 14.98
C ALA A 273 -5.29 17.04 14.87
N LEU A 274 -4.29 16.90 13.99
CA LEU A 274 -3.28 17.92 13.77
C LEU A 274 -3.81 19.10 12.95
N ALA A 275 -4.63 18.85 11.93
CA ALA A 275 -5.25 19.88 11.09
C ALA A 275 -6.32 20.70 11.82
N SER A 276 -6.97 20.12 12.83
CA SER A 276 -8.02 20.75 13.64
C SER A 276 -7.50 21.43 14.91
N ALA A 277 -6.19 21.35 15.19
CA ALA A 277 -5.59 22.00 16.34
C ALA A 277 -5.79 23.53 16.24
N SER A 278 -6.26 24.15 17.32
CA SER A 278 -6.35 25.60 17.42
C SER A 278 -4.96 26.22 17.32
N GLU A 279 -4.83 27.32 16.58
CA GLU A 279 -3.57 28.06 16.54
C GLU A 279 -3.11 28.41 17.97
N PRO A 280 -1.82 28.21 18.30
CA PRO A 280 -1.32 28.51 19.62
C PRO A 280 -1.51 30.00 19.96
N PRO A 281 -1.84 30.31 21.23
CA PRO A 281 -2.06 31.68 21.66
C PRO A 281 -0.80 32.54 21.43
N LEU A 282 -1.01 33.82 21.10
CA LEU A 282 0.07 34.80 20.85
C LEU A 282 1.06 34.94 22.02
N LEU A 283 0.62 34.60 23.24
CA LEU A 283 1.41 34.60 24.46
C LEU A 283 1.06 33.33 25.25
N SER A 284 2.00 32.41 25.41
CA SER A 284 1.94 31.38 26.44
C SER A 284 2.51 31.99 27.73
N LEU A 285 1.64 32.32 28.69
CA LEU A 285 2.05 32.76 30.03
C LEU A 285 2.69 31.61 30.82
#